data_AF-R7GL67-F1
#
_entry.id   AF-R7GL67-F1
#
_cell.length_a   1.000
_cell.length_b   1.000
_cell.length_c   1.000
_cell.angle_alpha   90.00
_cell.angle_beta   90.00
_cell.angle_gamma   90.00
#
_symmetry.space_group_name_H-M   'P 1'
#
loop_
_entity.id
_entity.type
_entity.pdbx_description
1 polymer ?
#
loop_
_entity_poly.entity_id
_entity_poly.type
_entity_poly.pdbx_seq_one_letter_code
_entity_poly.pdbx_strand_id
1 'polypeptide(L)'
;MKIIPMHDLKNTAEVERLCAEENGPVFVTKNGYGRLVIMNIEYYEKTMRKMDEATTILDGLKDVKSENTVKGDAAISNIRNKYSI
;
A
#
# COMPACT_ATOMS: atom_id res chain seq x y z
N MET A 1 3.24 -12.19 14.25
CA MET A 1 1.96 -12.52 13.57
C MET A 1 0.91 -12.74 14.63
N LYS A 2 0.06 -11.73 14.86
CA LYS A 2 -1.04 -11.79 15.83
C LYS A 2 -2.33 -12.29 15.17
N ILE A 3 -3.03 -13.20 15.85
CA ILE A 3 -4.34 -13.71 15.44
C ILE A 3 -5.32 -13.55 16.60
N ILE A 4 -6.48 -12.95 16.35
CA ILE A 4 -7.55 -12.79 17.34
C ILE A 4 -8.88 -13.35 16.82
N PRO A 5 -9.75 -13.88 17.68
CA PRO A 5 -11.10 -14.27 17.30
C PRO A 5 -11.99 -13.04 17.06
N MET A 6 -13.00 -13.18 16.22
CA MET A 6 -13.91 -12.09 15.84
C MET A 6 -14.68 -11.48 17.02
N HIS A 7 -14.87 -12.21 18.12
CA HIS A 7 -15.55 -11.66 19.30
C HIS A 7 -14.67 -10.68 20.10
N ASP A 8 -13.34 -10.75 19.96
CA ASP A 8 -12.40 -9.84 20.63
C ASP A 8 -12.43 -8.44 20.02
N LEU A 9 -13.00 -8.29 18.81
CA LEU A 9 -13.20 -6.98 18.17
C LEU A 9 -14.09 -6.02 18.96
N LYS A 10 -14.85 -6.54 19.93
CA LYS A 10 -15.65 -5.70 20.83
C LYS A 10 -14.79 -4.82 21.73
N ASN A 11 -13.56 -5.22 22.02
CA ASN A 11 -12.61 -4.43 22.81
C ASN A 11 -11.70 -3.63 21.88
N THR A 12 -12.19 -2.48 21.41
CA THR A 12 -11.49 -1.64 20.43
C THR A 12 -10.16 -1.09 20.96
N ALA A 13 -10.06 -0.80 22.26
CA ALA A 13 -8.82 -0.32 22.88
C ALA A 13 -7.72 -1.39 22.84
N GLU A 14 -8.06 -2.66 23.12
CA GLU A 14 -7.10 -3.76 23.00
C GLU A 14 -6.72 -4.01 21.54
N VAL A 15 -7.67 -3.95 20.61
CA VAL A 15 -7.39 -4.11 19.18
C VAL A 15 -6.44 -3.01 18.67
N GLU A 16 -6.65 -1.76 19.05
CA GLU A 16 -5.76 -0.65 18.72
C GLU A 16 -4.35 -0.87 19.27
N ARG A 17 -4.24 -1.24 20.55
CA ARG A 17 -2.96 -1.57 21.20
C ARG A 17 -2.23 -2.69 20.48
N LEU A 18 -2.94 -3.78 20.14
CA LEU A 18 -2.38 -4.89 19.39
C LEU A 18 -1.85 -4.47 18.01
N CYS A 19 -2.57 -3.59 17.30
CA CYS A 19 -2.11 -3.07 16.01
C CYS A 19 -0.87 -2.18 16.13
N ALA A 20 -0.77 -1.39 17.21
CA ALA A 20 0.40 -0.55 17.48
C ALA A 20 1.63 -1.38 17.88
N GLU A 21 1.44 -2.40 18.74
CA GLU A 21 2.52 -3.28 19.21
C GLU A 21 3.05 -4.21 18.10
N GLU A 22 2.16 -4.77 17.29
CA GLU A 22 2.54 -5.70 16.22
C GLU A 22 3.33 -4.99 15.10
N ASN A 23 3.16 -3.66 14.93
CA ASN A 23 3.68 -2.89 13.80
C ASN A 23 3.42 -3.60 12.45
N GLY A 24 2.23 -4.20 12.34
CA GLY A 24 1.89 -5.14 11.29
C GLY A 24 0.43 -5.60 11.36
N PRO A 25 -0.02 -6.46 10.43
CA PRO A 25 -1.40 -6.94 10.39
C PRO A 25 -1.75 -7.83 11.58
N VAL A 26 -2.92 -7.58 12.15
CA VAL A 26 -3.60 -8.48 13.08
C VAL A 26 -4.68 -9.25 12.30
N PHE A 27 -4.58 -10.57 12.28
CA PHE A 27 -5.52 -11.43 11.57
C PHE A 27 -6.70 -11.79 12.45
N VAL A 28 -7.91 -11.74 11.89
CA VAL A 28 -9.14 -12.06 12.62
C VAL A 28 -9.72 -13.36 12.12
N THR A 29 -10.07 -14.25 13.04
CA THR A 29 -10.68 -15.55 12.74
C THR A 29 -12.14 -15.65 13.20
N LYS A 30 -12.94 -16.42 12.47
CA LYS A 30 -14.29 -16.86 12.89
C LYS A 30 -14.39 -18.36 12.68
N ASN A 31 -14.69 -19.10 13.76
CA ASN A 31 -14.77 -20.56 13.76
C ASN A 31 -13.49 -21.24 13.21
N GLY A 32 -12.31 -20.69 13.55
CA GLY A 32 -11.01 -21.20 13.09
C GLY A 32 -10.58 -20.75 11.70
N TYR A 33 -11.44 -20.07 10.94
CA TYR A 33 -11.12 -19.59 9.59
C TYR A 33 -10.78 -18.09 9.61
N GLY A 34 -9.73 -17.70 8.89
CA GLY A 34 -9.40 -16.29 8.65
C GLY A 34 -10.55 -15.57 7.94
N ARG A 35 -10.87 -14.35 8.38
CA ARG A 35 -11.99 -13.55 7.86
C ARG A 35 -11.62 -12.12 7.54
N LEU A 36 -10.84 -11.48 8.40
CA LEU A 36 -10.46 -10.06 8.27
C LEU A 36 -9.00 -9.88 8.64
N VAL A 37 -8.44 -8.74 8.24
CA VAL A 37 -7.17 -8.22 8.72
C VAL A 37 -7.42 -6.81 9.22
N ILE A 38 -6.85 -6.47 10.37
CA ILE A 38 -6.91 -5.14 10.98
C ILE A 38 -5.47 -4.63 11.12
N MET A 39 -5.29 -3.35 10.83
CA MET A 39 -4.00 -2.67 10.82
C MET A 39 -4.20 -1.25 11.35
N ASN A 40 -3.15 -0.63 11.87
CA ASN A 40 -3.18 0.82 12.07
C ASN A 40 -3.11 1.54 10.71
N ILE A 41 -3.59 2.78 10.67
CA ILE A 41 -3.72 3.57 9.43
C ILE A 41 -2.34 3.80 8.80
N GLU A 42 -1.34 4.16 9.59
CA GLU A 42 0.02 4.43 9.09
C GLU A 42 0.64 3.23 8.39
N TYR A 43 0.52 2.03 8.98
CA TYR A 43 1.03 0.80 8.37
C TYR A 43 0.28 0.46 7.08
N TYR A 44 -1.04 0.62 7.07
CA TYR A 44 -1.84 0.42 5.87
C TYR A 44 -1.38 1.36 4.74
N GLU A 45 -1.31 2.67 5.00
CA GLU A 45 -0.90 3.67 4.01
C GLU A 45 0.52 3.42 3.49
N LYS A 46 1.47 3.13 4.40
CA LYS A 46 2.85 2.80 4.03
C LYS A 46 2.94 1.55 3.16
N THR A 47 2.14 0.53 3.47
CA THR A 47 2.11 -0.72 2.70
C THR A 47 1.53 -0.48 1.32
N MET A 48 0.41 0.23 1.23
CA MET A 48 -0.22 0.57 -0.05
C MET A 48 0.69 1.44 -0.93
N ARG A 49 1.36 2.44 -0.34
CA ARG A 49 2.32 3.29 -1.04
C ARG A 49 3.47 2.48 -1.64
N LYS A 50 4.03 1.54 -0.88
CA LYS A 50 5.10 0.66 -1.40
C LYS A 50 4.65 -0.18 -2.58
N MET A 51 3.41 -0.67 -2.57
CA MET A 51 2.86 -1.43 -3.69
C MET A 51 2.66 -0.57 -4.93
N ASP A 52 2.19 0.67 -4.75
CA ASP A 52 2.02 1.64 -5.84
C ASP A 52 3.35 2.07 -6.44
N GLU A 53 4.35 2.38 -5.60
CA GLU A 53 5.72 2.69 -6.03
C GLU A 53 6.34 1.53 -6.80
N ALA A 54 6.20 0.30 -6.30
CA ALA A 54 6.71 -0.89 -6.97
C ALA A 54 6.03 -1.09 -8.34
N THR A 55 4.72 -0.90 -8.42
CA THR A 55 3.96 -0.99 -9.68
C THR A 55 4.43 0.07 -10.67
N THR A 56 4.57 1.32 -10.23
CA THR A 56 5.06 2.44 -11.05
C THR A 56 6.45 2.16 -11.62
N ILE A 57 7.37 1.61 -10.80
CA ILE A 57 8.70 1.23 -11.25
C ILE A 57 8.63 0.11 -12.30
N LEU A 58 7.80 -0.92 -12.07
CA LEU A 58 7.64 -2.04 -13.00
C LEU A 58 7.09 -1.58 -14.35
N ASP A 59 6.12 -0.67 -14.35
CA ASP A 59 5.56 -0.08 -15.58
C ASP A 59 6.63 0.73 -16.32
N GLY A 60 7.42 1.55 -15.61
CA GLY A 60 8.54 2.27 -16.21
C GLY A 60 9.61 1.34 -16.81
N LEU A 61 9.94 0.23 -16.14
CA LEU A 61 10.86 -0.78 -16.68
C LEU A 61 10.30 -1.46 -17.94
N LYS A 62 9.00 -1.70 -17.98
CA LYS A 62 8.31 -2.25 -19.15
C LYS A 62 8.40 -1.29 -20.33
N ASP A 63 8.16 0.00 -20.11
CA ASP A 63 8.26 1.04 -21.13
C ASP A 63 9.68 1.17 -21.71
N VAL A 64 10.71 1.11 -20.86
CA VAL A 64 12.11 1.08 -21.31
C VAL A 64 12.37 -0.14 -22.20
N LYS A 65 11.88 -1.32 -21.78
CA LYS A 65 12.07 -2.56 -22.55
C LYS A 65 11.35 -2.55 -23.90
N SER A 66 10.20 -1.88 -24.00
CA SER A 66 9.45 -1.77 -25.25
C SER A 66 9.82 -0.54 -26.09
N GLU A 67 10.90 0.16 -25.76
CA GLU A 67 11.32 1.42 -26.39
C GLU A 67 10.22 2.51 -26.38
N ASN A 68 9.26 2.41 -25.47
CA ASN A 68 8.18 3.38 -25.27
C ASN A 68 8.65 4.51 -24.35
N THR A 69 9.74 5.19 -24.73
CA THR A 69 10.34 6.25 -23.92
C THR A 69 10.47 7.54 -24.70
N VAL A 70 10.49 8.67 -23.99
CA VAL A 70 10.73 9.99 -24.57
C VAL A 70 12.04 10.56 -24.04
N LYS A 71 12.77 11.31 -24.88
CA LYS A 71 13.99 12.01 -24.45
C LYS A 71 13.64 13.07 -23.40
N GLY A 72 14.54 13.27 -22.43
CA GLY A 72 14.35 14.22 -21.33
C GLY A 72 13.97 15.62 -21.80
N ASP A 73 14.72 16.19 -22.74
CA ASP A 73 14.44 17.54 -23.28
C ASP A 73 13.04 17.64 -23.90
N ALA A 74 12.66 16.62 -24.69
CA ALA A 74 11.34 16.56 -25.31
C ALA A 74 10.22 16.44 -24.26
N ALA A 75 10.43 15.64 -23.21
CA ALA A 75 9.48 15.51 -22.11
C ALA A 75 9.24 16.85 -21.39
N ILE A 76 10.31 17.57 -21.06
CA ILE A 76 10.23 18.88 -20.41
C ILE A 76 9.54 19.90 -21.31
N SER A 77 9.89 19.97 -22.59
CA SER A 77 9.22 20.84 -23.57
C SER A 77 7.73 20.53 -23.68
N ASN A 78 7.34 19.25 -23.71
CA ASN A 78 5.93 18.86 -23.79
C ASN A 78 5.13 19.29 -22.55
N ILE A 79 5.70 19.16 -21.36
CA ILE A 79 5.06 19.60 -20.11
C ILE A 79 4.88 21.12 -20.11
N ARG A 80 5.93 21.87 -20.44
CA ARG A 80 5.90 23.34 -20.54
C ARG A 80 4.82 23.83 -21.51
N ASN A 81 4.80 23.25 -22.72
CA ASN A 81 3.80 23.57 -23.73
C ASN A 81 2.37 23.26 -23.28
N LYS A 82 2.16 22.11 -22.60
CA LYS A 82 0.84 21.68 -22.14
C LYS A 82 0.26 22.55 -21.03
N TYR A 83 1.11 23.00 -20.10
CA TYR A 83 0.69 23.77 -18.94
C TYR A 83 0.98 25.27 -19.05
N SER A 84 1.45 25.75 -20.22
CA SER A 84 1.76 27.15 -20.51
C SER A 84 2.72 27.79 -19.50
N ILE A 85 3.75 27.03 -19.11
CA ILE A 85 4.86 27.44 -18.22
C ILE A 85 6.19 27.43 -18.96
#